data_AF-A0A2M8P2E7-F1
#
_entry.id   AF-A0A2M8P2E7-F1
#
_cell.length_a   1.000
_cell.length_b   1.000
_cell.length_c   1.000
_cell.angle_alpha   90.00
_cell.angle_beta   90.00
_cell.angle_gamma   90.00
#
_symmetry.space_group_name_H-M   'P 1'
#
loop_
_entity.id
_entity.type
_entity.pdbx_description
1 polymer ?
#
loop_
_entity_poly.entity_id
_entity_poly.type
_entity_poly.pdbx_seq_one_letter_code
_entity_poly.pdbx_strand_id
1 'polypeptide(L)'
;MTDQPSKPKSTSKPRSTPRPISSMQIVFGSILAISLLLAINFSGRIAAGRQLNAQRQELLYSIETLQARATALRTELNFYASDAFVEEWARREGKMVKPGEVLVVPVPPFTTPTPIRTPTPLPEVVTRRESAPSNFELWWRLFFDSPPPR
;
A
#
# COMPACT_ATOMS: atom_id res chain seq x y z
N MET A 1 -19.00 -6.46 110.65
CA MET A 1 -19.09 -5.26 109.81
C MET A 1 -17.82 -5.18 108.97
N THR A 2 -17.80 -5.94 107.88
CA THR A 2 -17.73 -5.47 106.48
C THR A 2 -16.27 -5.09 106.09
N ASP A 3 -15.48 -5.98 105.49
CA ASP A 3 -15.53 -6.53 104.11
C ASP A 3 -15.02 -5.51 103.06
N GLN A 4 -13.79 -5.71 102.57
CA GLN A 4 -13.46 -6.06 101.17
C GLN A 4 -12.06 -5.58 100.71
N PRO A 5 -11.37 -6.37 99.85
CA PRO A 5 -10.08 -6.05 99.26
C PRO A 5 -10.22 -5.28 97.94
N SER A 6 -9.37 -4.28 97.72
CA SER A 6 -9.33 -3.48 96.49
C SER A 6 -8.60 -4.22 95.35
N LYS A 7 -9.38 -4.59 94.32
CA LYS A 7 -8.96 -5.23 93.06
C LYS A 7 -8.23 -4.26 92.09
N PRO A 8 -7.45 -4.78 91.12
CA PRO A 8 -6.47 -4.03 90.34
C PRO A 8 -7.06 -3.20 89.20
N LYS A 9 -6.37 -2.10 88.84
CA LYS A 9 -6.71 -1.20 87.73
C LYS A 9 -6.42 -1.88 86.37
N SER A 10 -7.47 -2.22 85.64
CA SER A 10 -7.39 -2.63 84.23
C SER A 10 -7.16 -1.42 83.32
N THR A 11 -6.05 -1.40 82.59
CA THR A 11 -5.76 -0.40 81.55
C THR A 11 -6.46 -0.78 80.24
N SER A 12 -7.60 -0.15 79.95
CA SER A 12 -8.32 -0.33 78.69
C SER A 12 -7.64 0.45 77.55
N LYS A 13 -7.25 -0.26 76.47
CA LYS A 13 -6.70 0.32 75.23
C LYS A 13 -7.79 1.10 74.47
N PRO A 14 -7.51 2.28 73.88
CA PRO A 14 -8.54 3.08 73.23
C PRO A 14 -9.01 2.42 71.92
N ARG A 15 -10.32 2.22 71.82
CA ARG A 15 -11.00 1.71 70.63
C ARG A 15 -11.18 2.88 69.65
N SER A 16 -10.49 2.83 68.52
CA SER A 16 -10.67 3.80 67.43
C SER A 16 -12.09 3.71 66.90
N THR A 17 -12.84 4.81 66.99
CA THR A 17 -14.17 4.95 66.37
C THR A 17 -14.00 5.38 64.91
N PRO A 18 -14.71 4.75 63.96
CA PRO A 18 -14.68 5.15 62.56
C PRO A 18 -15.34 6.54 62.42
N ARG A 19 -14.67 7.44 61.71
CA ARG A 19 -15.17 8.80 61.46
C ARG A 19 -16.36 8.76 60.51
N PRO A 20 -17.45 9.50 60.77
CA PRO A 20 -18.58 9.58 59.87
C PRO A 20 -18.17 10.35 58.59
N ILE A 21 -18.48 9.76 57.44
CA ILE A 21 -18.24 10.37 56.13
C ILE A 21 -19.19 11.56 55.98
N SER A 22 -18.66 12.73 55.64
CA SER A 22 -19.45 13.96 55.45
C SER A 22 -20.26 13.87 54.16
N SER A 23 -21.52 14.31 54.16
CA SER A 23 -22.39 14.34 52.96
C SER A 23 -21.74 15.05 51.76
N MET A 24 -20.89 16.04 52.01
CA MET A 24 -20.13 16.75 50.98
C MET A 24 -19.08 15.87 50.29
N GLN A 25 -18.48 14.92 51.02
CA GLN A 25 -17.55 13.94 50.45
C GLN A 25 -18.27 12.92 49.57
N ILE A 26 -19.51 12.56 49.93
CA ILE A 26 -20.34 11.66 49.11
C ILE A 26 -20.71 12.33 47.78
N VAL A 27 -21.12 13.60 47.82
CA VAL A 27 -21.45 14.37 46.60
C VAL A 27 -20.21 14.58 45.72
N PHE A 28 -19.06 14.91 46.31
CA PHE A 28 -17.84 15.05 45.54
C PHE A 28 -17.40 13.72 44.91
N GLY A 29 -17.48 12.63 45.69
CA GLY A 29 -17.19 11.29 45.19
C GLY A 29 -18.13 10.84 44.08
N SER A 30 -19.43 11.17 44.17
CA SER A 30 -20.40 10.82 43.13
C SER A 30 -20.18 11.60 41.84
N ILE A 31 -19.91 12.90 41.92
CA ILE A 31 -19.55 13.72 40.75
C ILE A 31 -18.29 13.16 40.09
N LEU A 32 -17.24 12.88 40.88
CA LEU A 32 -15.99 12.33 40.36
C LEU A 32 -16.22 10.97 39.66
N ALA A 33 -17.01 10.09 40.28
CA ALA A 33 -17.34 8.78 39.72
C ALA A 33 -18.11 8.89 38.40
N ILE A 34 -19.11 9.78 38.33
CA ILE A 34 -19.90 10.04 37.11
C ILE A 34 -18.99 10.63 36.02
N SER A 35 -18.16 11.62 36.34
CA SER A 35 -17.21 12.21 35.39
C SER A 35 -16.23 11.18 34.82
N LEU A 36 -15.72 10.28 35.67
CA LEU A 36 -14.81 9.22 35.24
C LEU A 36 -15.52 8.21 34.32
N LEU A 37 -16.73 7.80 34.67
CA LEU A 37 -17.56 6.93 33.82
C LEU A 37 -17.83 7.56 32.46
N LEU A 38 -18.16 8.86 32.44
CA LEU A 38 -18.41 9.59 31.20
C LEU A 38 -17.15 9.66 30.34
N ALA A 39 -16.00 9.99 30.93
CA ALA A 39 -14.73 10.07 30.22
C ALA A 39 -14.37 8.73 29.54
N ILE A 40 -14.54 7.60 30.23
CA ILE A 40 -14.29 6.26 29.68
C ILE A 40 -15.26 5.95 28.53
N ASN A 41 -16.57 6.19 28.73
CA ASN A 41 -17.58 5.93 27.71
C ASN A 41 -17.39 6.80 26.46
N PHE A 42 -17.09 8.08 26.64
CA PHE A 42 -16.93 9.03 25.54
C PHE A 42 -15.64 8.76 24.75
N SER A 43 -14.55 8.37 25.43
CA SER A 43 -13.29 8.01 24.79
C SER A 43 -13.46 6.83 23.82
N GLY A 44 -14.15 5.77 24.24
CA GLY A 44 -14.43 4.61 23.38
C GLY A 44 -15.28 4.96 22.15
N ARG A 45 -16.32 5.79 22.31
CA ARG A 45 -17.19 6.21 21.20
C ARG A 45 -16.48 7.11 20.19
N ILE A 46 -15.60 8.01 20.66
CA ILE A 46 -14.79 8.87 19.77
C ILE A 46 -13.80 8.01 18.97
N ALA A 47 -13.12 7.06 19.60
CA ALA A 47 -12.17 6.18 18.92
C ALA A 47 -12.86 5.33 17.83
N ALA A 48 -13.99 4.71 18.15
CA ALA A 48 -14.79 3.94 17.19
C ALA A 48 -15.28 4.81 16.02
N GLY A 49 -15.73 6.03 16.29
CA GLY A 49 -16.15 6.98 15.25
C GLY A 49 -15.02 7.37 14.29
N ARG A 50 -13.80 7.57 14.82
CA ARG A 50 -12.63 7.89 13.98
C ARG A 50 -12.26 6.74 13.05
N GLN A 51 -12.24 5.51 13.55
CA GLN A 51 -11.93 4.34 12.74
C GLN A 51 -12.97 4.14 11.64
N LEU A 52 -14.25 4.27 11.96
CA LEU A 52 -15.33 4.15 10.97
C LEU A 52 -15.26 5.23 9.88
N ASN A 53 -14.91 6.47 10.27
CA ASN A 53 -14.73 7.56 9.32
C ASN A 53 -13.51 7.34 8.42
N ALA A 54 -12.40 6.83 8.95
CA ALA A 54 -11.21 6.50 8.17
C ALA A 54 -11.51 5.41 7.14
N GLN A 55 -12.19 4.33 7.55
CA GLN A 55 -12.62 3.27 6.63
C GLN A 55 -13.57 3.81 5.55
N ARG A 56 -14.53 4.67 5.94
CA ARG A 56 -15.43 5.31 4.96
C ARG A 56 -14.65 6.12 3.93
N GLN A 57 -13.65 6.91 4.36
CA GLN A 57 -12.85 7.72 3.44
C GLN A 57 -12.04 6.85 2.48
N GLU A 58 -11.44 5.77 2.97
CA GLU A 58 -10.71 4.79 2.15
C GLU A 58 -11.63 4.15 1.09
N LEU A 59 -12.83 3.73 1.51
CA LEU A 59 -13.82 3.16 0.59
C LEU A 59 -14.26 4.17 -0.48
N LEU A 60 -14.53 5.42 -0.11
CA LEU A 60 -14.90 6.46 -1.07
C LEU A 60 -13.81 6.72 -2.09
N TYR A 61 -12.55 6.78 -1.65
CA TYR A 61 -11.41 6.90 -2.54
C TYR A 61 -11.32 5.71 -3.51
N SER A 62 -11.49 4.49 -3.01
CA SER A 62 -11.48 3.29 -3.87
C SER A 62 -12.60 3.32 -4.92
N ILE A 63 -13.79 3.80 -4.56
CA ILE A 63 -14.92 3.94 -5.48
C ILE A 63 -14.60 4.95 -6.58
N GLU A 64 -14.06 6.12 -6.20
CA GLU A 64 -13.70 7.17 -7.14
C GLU A 64 -12.64 6.69 -8.15
N THR A 65 -11.58 6.05 -7.66
CA THR A 65 -10.52 5.50 -8.53
C THR A 65 -11.06 4.43 -9.48
N LEU A 66 -11.93 3.54 -9.01
CA LEU A 66 -12.54 2.50 -9.85
C LEU A 66 -13.49 3.09 -10.89
N GLN A 67 -14.27 4.11 -10.53
CA GLN A 67 -15.16 4.79 -11.48
C GLN A 67 -14.40 5.52 -12.57
N ALA A 68 -13.31 6.22 -12.20
CA ALA A 68 -12.42 6.87 -13.18
C ALA A 68 -11.83 5.84 -14.14
N ARG A 69 -11.34 4.71 -13.63
CA ARG A 69 -10.82 3.61 -14.44
C ARG A 69 -11.88 3.00 -15.34
N ALA A 70 -13.07 2.72 -14.83
CA ALA A 70 -14.17 2.17 -15.62
C ALA A 70 -14.56 3.12 -16.76
N THR A 71 -14.57 4.43 -16.50
CA THR A 71 -14.85 5.44 -17.52
C THR A 71 -13.79 5.44 -18.62
N ALA A 72 -12.50 5.43 -18.24
CA ALA A 72 -11.40 5.37 -19.19
C ALA A 72 -11.47 4.12 -20.08
N LEU A 73 -11.65 2.94 -19.47
CA LEU A 73 -11.77 1.67 -20.21
C LEU A 73 -12.99 1.66 -21.14
N ARG A 74 -14.10 2.27 -20.72
CA ARG A 74 -15.30 2.33 -21.55
C ARG A 74 -15.11 3.25 -22.75
N THR A 75 -14.40 4.35 -22.59
CA THR A 75 -14.00 5.23 -23.70
C THR A 75 -13.12 4.50 -24.69
N GLU A 76 -12.12 3.75 -24.21
CA GLU A 76 -11.24 2.94 -25.05
C GLU A 76 -12.00 1.85 -25.81
N LEU A 77 -12.90 1.13 -25.13
CA LEU A 77 -13.78 0.14 -25.76
C LEU A 77 -14.65 0.78 -26.84
N ASN A 78 -15.23 1.95 -26.58
CA ASN A 78 -16.04 2.67 -27.57
C ASN A 78 -15.22 3.07 -28.80
N PHE A 79 -13.96 3.49 -28.61
CA PHE A 79 -13.06 3.79 -29.73
C PHE A 79 -12.80 2.55 -30.57
N TYR A 80 -12.43 1.42 -29.94
CA TYR A 80 -12.20 0.16 -30.65
C TYR A 80 -13.44 -0.39 -31.36
N ALA A 81 -14.63 -0.11 -30.84
CA ALA A 81 -15.90 -0.47 -31.46
C ALA A 81 -16.36 0.50 -32.56
N SER A 82 -15.64 1.60 -32.78
CA SER A 82 -16.03 2.65 -33.74
C SER A 82 -15.48 2.41 -35.14
N ASP A 83 -16.17 2.95 -36.15
CA ASP A 83 -15.72 2.94 -37.55
C ASP A 83 -14.38 3.68 -37.72
N ALA A 84 -14.09 4.67 -36.88
CA ALA A 84 -12.82 5.39 -36.91
C ALA A 84 -11.62 4.46 -36.66
N PHE A 85 -11.76 3.51 -35.71
CA PHE A 85 -10.74 2.50 -35.47
C PHE A 85 -10.61 1.54 -36.65
N VAL A 86 -11.73 1.11 -37.24
CA VAL A 86 -11.73 0.25 -38.44
C VAL A 86 -10.98 0.93 -39.59
N GLU A 87 -11.22 2.22 -39.82
CA GLU A 87 -10.52 2.99 -40.84
C GLU A 87 -9.02 3.13 -40.56
N GLU A 88 -8.65 3.41 -39.31
CA GLU A 88 -7.26 3.56 -38.90
C GLU A 88 -6.49 2.25 -39.09
N TRP A 89 -7.06 1.14 -38.64
CA TRP A 89 -6.51 -0.20 -38.84
C TRP A 89 -6.42 -0.57 -40.32
N ALA A 90 -7.48 -0.30 -41.10
CA ALA A 90 -7.52 -0.59 -42.53
C ALA A 90 -6.37 0.12 -43.28
N ARG A 91 -6.07 1.38 -42.93
CA ARG A 91 -4.97 2.14 -43.55
C ARG A 91 -3.59 1.68 -43.07
N ARG A 92 -3.40 1.49 -41.76
CA ARG A 92 -2.09 1.20 -41.17
C ARG A 92 -1.67 -0.26 -41.37
N GLU A 93 -2.50 -1.18 -40.91
CA GLU A 93 -2.23 -2.62 -40.91
C GLU A 93 -2.78 -3.30 -42.17
N GLY A 94 -4.02 -2.99 -42.55
CA GLY A 94 -4.68 -3.61 -43.70
C GLY A 94 -4.16 -3.15 -45.07
N LYS A 95 -3.44 -2.02 -45.13
CA LYS A 95 -3.00 -1.35 -46.38
C LYS A 95 -4.14 -1.12 -47.39
N MET A 96 -5.36 -0.97 -46.87
CA MET A 96 -6.57 -0.70 -47.65
C MET A 96 -6.72 0.80 -47.90
N VAL A 97 -7.35 1.14 -49.02
CA VAL A 97 -7.65 2.52 -49.43
C VAL A 97 -9.13 2.65 -49.79
N LYS A 98 -9.71 3.84 -49.59
CA LYS A 98 -11.10 4.10 -49.99
C LYS A 98 -11.23 4.21 -51.51
N PRO A 99 -12.44 4.03 -52.07
CA PRO A 99 -12.68 4.29 -53.48
C PRO A 99 -12.23 5.71 -53.88
N GLY A 100 -11.36 5.82 -54.87
CA GLY A 100 -10.80 7.10 -55.35
C GLY A 100 -9.48 7.53 -54.71
N GLU A 101 -8.99 6.83 -53.68
CA GLU A 101 -7.67 7.05 -53.09
C GLU A 101 -6.58 6.26 -53.85
N VAL A 102 -5.36 6.79 -53.92
CA VAL A 102 -4.19 6.13 -54.53
C VAL A 102 -3.17 5.79 -53.45
N LEU A 103 -2.86 4.50 -53.28
CA LEU A 103 -1.83 4.05 -52.34
C LEU A 103 -0.43 4.34 -52.91
N VAL A 104 0.34 5.21 -52.25
CA VAL A 104 1.73 5.49 -52.61
C VAL A 104 2.66 4.70 -51.69
N VAL A 105 3.44 3.79 -52.26
CA VAL A 105 4.48 3.06 -51.54
C VAL A 105 5.83 3.69 -51.90
N PRO A 106 6.53 4.34 -50.96
CA PRO A 106 7.88 4.86 -51.22
C PRO A 106 8.81 3.70 -51.52
N VAL A 107 9.32 3.63 -52.75
CA VAL A 107 10.42 2.75 -53.09
C VAL A 107 11.69 3.49 -52.70
N PRO A 108 12.52 2.95 -51.77
CA PRO A 108 13.79 3.59 -51.48
C PRO A 108 14.60 3.64 -52.78
N PRO A 109 15.32 4.75 -53.06
CA PRO A 109 16.16 4.81 -54.24
C PRO A 109 17.14 3.64 -54.21
N PHE A 110 17.36 3.00 -55.36
CA PHE A 110 18.50 2.12 -55.55
C PHE A 110 19.75 2.97 -55.37
N THR A 111 20.27 3.05 -54.14
CA THR A 111 21.60 3.53 -53.93
C THR A 111 22.51 2.51 -54.59
N THR A 112 23.25 2.91 -55.62
CA THR A 112 24.53 2.26 -55.89
C THR A 112 25.20 2.16 -54.53
N PRO A 113 25.61 0.96 -54.05
CA PRO A 113 26.29 0.86 -52.78
C PRO A 113 27.46 1.84 -52.85
N THR A 114 27.38 2.94 -52.10
CA THR A 114 28.55 3.76 -51.85
C THR A 114 29.57 2.78 -51.32
N PRO A 115 30.80 2.70 -51.86
CA PRO A 115 31.80 1.81 -51.32
C PRO A 115 31.90 2.16 -49.83
N ILE A 116 31.40 1.24 -48.99
CA ILE A 116 31.59 1.32 -47.56
C ILE A 116 33.10 1.32 -47.47
N ARG A 117 33.69 2.42 -46.98
CA ARG A 117 35.12 2.44 -46.71
C ARG A 117 35.36 1.20 -45.86
N THR A 118 36.19 0.29 -46.35
CA THR A 118 36.68 -0.83 -45.54
C THR A 118 37.10 -0.20 -44.22
N PRO A 119 36.47 -0.55 -43.09
CA PRO A 119 36.88 0.01 -41.82
C PRO A 119 38.37 -0.27 -41.70
N THR A 120 39.18 0.77 -41.51
CA THR A 120 40.58 0.61 -41.12
C THR A 120 40.57 -0.42 -39.99
N PRO A 121 41.28 -1.55 -40.10
CA PRO A 121 41.29 -2.52 -39.03
C PRO A 121 41.73 -1.77 -37.78
N LEU A 122 40.80 -1.66 -36.82
CA LEU A 122 41.12 -1.21 -35.49
C LEU A 122 42.26 -2.14 -35.02
N PRO A 123 43.34 -1.62 -34.40
CA PRO A 123 44.35 -2.51 -33.83
C PRO A 123 43.63 -3.59 -33.06
N GLU A 124 43.90 -4.84 -33.43
CA GLU A 124 43.31 -6.01 -32.82
C GLU A 124 43.72 -5.96 -31.35
N VAL A 125 42.88 -5.35 -30.52
CA VAL A 125 42.92 -5.58 -29.09
C VAL A 125 42.54 -7.05 -29.02
N VAL A 126 43.56 -7.90 -28.90
CA VAL A 126 43.43 -9.29 -28.52
C VAL A 126 42.92 -9.27 -27.08
N THR A 127 41.69 -8.84 -26.89
CA THR A 127 40.91 -9.19 -25.72
C THR A 127 40.74 -10.68 -25.90
N ARG A 128 41.59 -11.45 -25.21
CA ARG A 128 41.40 -12.87 -24.96
C ARG A 128 39.90 -13.05 -24.74
N ARG A 129 39.20 -13.66 -25.70
CA ARG A 129 37.80 -14.04 -25.52
C ARG A 129 37.82 -15.06 -24.40
N GLU A 130 37.69 -14.59 -23.17
CA GLU A 130 37.18 -15.42 -22.10
C GLU A 130 35.84 -15.92 -22.63
N SER A 131 35.79 -17.22 -22.93
CA SER A 131 34.61 -17.90 -23.43
C SER A 131 33.43 -17.48 -22.55
N ALA A 132 32.51 -16.69 -23.13
CA ALA A 132 31.33 -16.26 -22.41
C ALA A 132 30.63 -17.50 -21.84
N PRO A 133 30.20 -17.47 -20.56
CA PRO A 133 29.57 -18.63 -19.96
C PRO A 133 28.37 -19.05 -20.79
N SER A 134 28.21 -20.35 -20.99
CA SER A 134 27.05 -20.88 -21.70
C SER A 134 25.76 -20.50 -20.95
N ASN A 135 24.63 -20.42 -21.66
CA ASN A 135 23.34 -20.08 -21.03
C ASN A 135 23.02 -20.99 -19.83
N PHE A 136 23.44 -22.25 -19.86
CA PHE A 136 23.28 -23.19 -18.75
C PHE A 136 24.13 -22.82 -17.52
N GLU A 137 25.39 -22.41 -17.69
CA GLU A 137 26.25 -21.96 -16.59
C GLU A 137 25.70 -20.70 -15.91
N LEU A 138 25.08 -19.80 -16.68
CA LEU A 138 24.40 -18.62 -16.15
C LEU A 138 23.20 -19.02 -15.27
N TRP A 139 22.34 -19.90 -15.76
CA TRP A 139 21.20 -20.41 -15.00
C TRP A 139 21.64 -21.16 -13.74
N TRP A 140 22.67 -22.00 -13.82
CA TRP A 140 23.17 -22.74 -12.68
C TRP A 140 23.69 -21.82 -11.57
N ARG A 141 24.45 -20.79 -11.93
CA ARG A 141 24.96 -19.80 -10.97
C ARG A 141 23.85 -19.01 -10.28
N LEU A 142 22.74 -18.74 -10.96
CA LEU A 142 21.60 -18.06 -10.34
C LEU A 142 20.97 -18.88 -9.19
N PHE A 143 21.00 -20.20 -9.26
CA PHE A 143 20.40 -21.07 -8.25
C PHE A 143 21.38 -21.55 -7.18
N PHE A 144 22.66 -21.74 -7.55
CA PHE A 144 23.63 -22.43 -6.69
C PHE A 144 24.90 -21.61 -6.42
N ASP A 145 24.98 -20.38 -6.94
CA ASP A 145 26.08 -19.40 -6.77
C ASP A 145 27.49 -20.00 -6.90
N SER A 146 27.60 -21.04 -7.72
CA SER A 146 28.81 -21.84 -7.96
C SER A 146 28.86 -22.27 -9.43
N PRO A 147 30.04 -22.55 -10.00
CA PRO A 147 30.14 -23.12 -11.34
C PRO A 147 29.59 -24.56 -11.36
N PRO A 148 28.94 -25.00 -12.45
CA PRO A 148 28.46 -26.37 -12.55
C PRO A 148 29.63 -27.38 -12.52
N PRO A 149 29.40 -28.59 -11.98
CA PRO A 149 30.41 -29.65 -12.05
C PRO A 149 30.73 -29.98 -13.52
N ARG A 150 32.03 -30.14 -13.82
CA ARG A 150 32.52 -30.52 -15.16
C ARG A 150 32.42 -32.02 -15.40
#